data_AF-A0A0B6X500-F1
#
_entry.id   AF-A0A0B6X500-F1
#
_cell.length_a   1.000
_cell.length_b   1.000
_cell.length_c   1.000
_cell.angle_alpha   90.00
_cell.angle_beta   90.00
_cell.angle_gamma   90.00
#
_symmetry.space_group_name_H-M   'P 1'
#
loop_
_entity.id
_entity.type
_entity.pdbx_description
1 polymer ?
#
loop_
_entity_poly.entity_id
_entity_poly.type
_entity_poly.pdbx_seq_one_letter_code
_entity_poly.pdbx_strand_id
1 'polypeptide(L)'
;MLSDKKQQLVSESSRQLNALGINHTTDICGTITVQTKQGKVIYYPTKNKIQYKGTVTAGGLNNVKNLVESLGLSGDKTPQKNKPDEMTLRDYFAGLAITGSANWPINQDQLELYAKGAYQIADAMLEARENNNG
;
A
#
# COMPACT_ATOMS: atom_id res chain seq x y z
N MET A 1 -19.56 -15.77 -0.82
CA MET A 1 -18.27 -16.01 -1.50
C MET A 1 -18.30 -15.37 -2.87
N LEU A 2 -17.20 -14.72 -3.29
CA LEU A 2 -17.03 -14.30 -4.68
C LEU A 2 -16.88 -15.53 -5.57
N SER A 3 -17.45 -15.51 -6.78
CA SER A 3 -17.19 -16.57 -7.77
C SER A 3 -15.71 -16.58 -8.16
N ASP A 4 -15.17 -17.74 -8.52
CA ASP A 4 -13.74 -17.93 -8.85
C ASP A 4 -13.22 -16.90 -9.87
N LYS A 5 -14.00 -16.64 -10.93
CA LYS A 5 -13.68 -15.62 -11.94
C LYS A 5 -13.54 -14.20 -11.36
N LYS A 6 -14.36 -13.86 -10.36
CA LYS A 6 -14.29 -12.55 -9.69
C LYS A 6 -13.07 -12.47 -8.78
N GLN A 7 -12.78 -13.53 -8.03
CA GLN A 7 -11.57 -13.59 -7.20
C GLN A 7 -10.31 -13.45 -8.06
N GLN A 8 -10.26 -14.11 -9.21
CA GLN A 8 -9.13 -14.03 -10.12
C GLN A 8 -8.88 -12.60 -10.62
N LEU A 9 -9.93 -11.91 -11.07
CA LEU A 9 -9.83 -10.51 -11.52
C LEU A 9 -9.40 -9.54 -10.41
N VAL A 10 -9.90 -9.76 -9.19
CA VAL A 10 -9.52 -8.96 -8.02
C VAL A 10 -8.07 -9.20 -7.66
N SER A 11 -7.63 -10.46 -7.58
CA SER A 11 -6.26 -10.84 -7.27
C SER A 11 -5.26 -10.31 -8.30
N GLU A 12 -5.59 -10.39 -9.59
CA GLU A 12 -4.75 -9.86 -10.66
C GLU A 12 -4.64 -8.34 -10.59
N SER A 13 -5.77 -7.65 -10.38
CA SER A 13 -5.79 -6.20 -10.22
C SER A 13 -4.99 -5.75 -9.00
N SER A 14 -5.15 -6.43 -7.87
CA SER A 14 -4.39 -6.16 -6.65
C SER A 14 -2.89 -6.38 -6.85
N ARG A 15 -2.49 -7.47 -7.50
CA ARG A 15 -1.08 -7.74 -7.81
C ARG A 15 -0.47 -6.65 -8.68
N GLN A 16 -1.19 -6.19 -9.70
CA GLN A 16 -0.73 -5.12 -10.59
C GLN A 16 -0.64 -3.78 -9.86
N LEU A 17 -1.60 -3.43 -9.00
CA LEU A 17 -1.52 -2.20 -8.20
C LEU A 17 -0.35 -2.22 -7.21
N ASN A 18 -0.08 -3.37 -6.59
CA ASN A 18 1.08 -3.54 -5.72
C ASN A 18 2.39 -3.38 -6.51
N ALA A 19 2.50 -3.95 -7.70
CA ALA A 19 3.67 -3.79 -8.57
C ALA A 19 3.88 -2.32 -9.03
N LEU A 20 2.81 -1.52 -9.02
CA LEU A 20 2.86 -0.09 -9.30
C LEU A 20 3.12 0.77 -8.05
N GLY A 21 3.34 0.15 -6.88
CA GLY A 21 3.50 0.86 -5.61
C GLY A 21 2.23 1.55 -5.10
N ILE A 22 1.05 1.18 -5.62
CA ILE A 22 -0.22 1.77 -5.24
C ILE A 22 -0.85 0.96 -4.10
N ASN A 23 -0.75 1.51 -2.90
CA ASN A 23 -1.39 0.96 -1.72
C ASN A 23 -2.92 1.00 -1.85
N HIS A 24 -3.57 -0.13 -1.57
CA HIS A 24 -5.01 -0.27 -1.72
C HIS A 24 -5.60 -1.24 -0.69
N THR A 25 -6.92 -1.16 -0.50
CA THR A 25 -7.70 -2.12 0.28
C THR A 25 -8.75 -2.78 -0.60
N THR A 26 -9.11 -4.02 -0.27
CA THR A 26 -10.12 -4.78 -1.01
C THR A 26 -11.25 -5.16 -0.07
N ASP A 27 -12.48 -4.85 -0.43
CA ASP A 27 -13.66 -5.24 0.35
C ASP A 27 -14.07 -6.70 0.08
N ILE A 28 -15.01 -7.21 0.88
CA ILE A 28 -15.56 -8.58 0.74
C ILE A 28 -16.26 -8.81 -0.61
N CYS A 29 -16.64 -7.73 -1.31
CA CYS A 29 -17.32 -7.73 -2.58
C CYS A 29 -16.36 -7.65 -3.77
N GLY A 30 -15.04 -7.56 -3.53
CA GLY A 30 -14.01 -7.45 -4.56
C GLY A 30 -13.83 -6.03 -5.10
N THR A 31 -14.34 -5.01 -4.42
CA THR A 31 -14.09 -3.61 -4.72
C THR A 31 -12.73 -3.21 -4.16
N ILE A 32 -11.92 -2.55 -4.98
CA ILE A 32 -10.61 -2.06 -4.59
C ILE A 32 -10.72 -0.56 -4.27
N THR A 33 -10.14 -0.13 -3.16
CA THR A 33 -10.11 1.26 -2.71
C THR A 33 -8.67 1.75 -2.65
N VAL A 34 -8.41 2.90 -3.27
CA VAL A 34 -7.12 3.61 -3.18
C VAL A 34 -7.35 4.96 -2.51
N GLN A 35 -6.53 5.27 -1.51
CA GLN A 35 -6.56 6.57 -0.84
C GLN A 35 -5.54 7.52 -1.50
N THR A 36 -6.02 8.69 -1.91
CA THR A 36 -5.21 9.77 -2.51
C THR A 36 -5.27 11.02 -1.63
N LYS A 37 -4.37 11.97 -1.83
CA LYS A 37 -4.37 13.27 -1.12
C LYS A 37 -5.67 14.04 -1.38
N GLN A 38 -6.26 13.85 -2.55
CA GLN A 38 -7.46 14.55 -3.00
C GLN A 38 -8.75 13.73 -2.80
N GLY A 39 -8.68 12.59 -2.13
CA GLY A 39 -9.83 11.77 -1.75
C GLY A 39 -9.71 10.30 -2.13
N LYS A 40 -10.81 9.58 -2.04
CA LYS A 40 -10.88 8.13 -2.26
C LYS A 40 -11.20 7.82 -3.73
N VAL A 41 -10.39 6.97 -4.34
CA VAL A 41 -10.65 6.35 -5.64
C VAL A 41 -11.13 4.91 -5.40
N ILE A 42 -12.23 4.53 -6.03
CA ILE A 42 -12.83 3.20 -5.92
C ILE A 42 -12.77 2.54 -7.29
N TYR A 43 -12.22 1.33 -7.36
CA TYR A 43 -12.15 0.53 -8.56
C TYR A 43 -13.00 -0.72 -8.40
N TYR A 44 -13.77 -1.04 -9.43
CA TYR A 44 -14.61 -2.22 -9.53
C TYR A 44 -14.05 -3.15 -10.62
N PRO A 45 -13.11 -4.07 -10.29
CA PRO A 45 -12.43 -4.93 -11.26
C PRO A 45 -13.39 -5.71 -12.16
N THR A 46 -14.47 -6.21 -11.55
CA THR A 46 -15.46 -7.05 -12.24
C THR A 46 -16.32 -6.30 -13.24
N LYS A 47 -16.47 -4.97 -13.06
CA LYS A 47 -17.27 -4.11 -13.94
C LYS A 47 -16.40 -3.20 -14.81
N ASN A 48 -15.08 -3.22 -14.61
CA ASN A 48 -14.13 -2.32 -15.24
C ASN A 48 -14.54 -0.85 -15.12
N LYS A 49 -14.88 -0.44 -13.89
CA LYS A 49 -15.37 0.91 -13.57
C LYS A 49 -14.58 1.52 -12.45
N ILE A 50 -14.46 2.84 -12.48
CA ILE A 50 -13.77 3.65 -11.49
C ILE A 50 -14.77 4.67 -10.96
N GLN A 51 -14.74 4.93 -9.67
CA GLN A 51 -15.53 5.97 -9.03
C GLN A 51 -14.63 6.90 -8.24
N TYR A 52 -14.82 8.20 -8.42
CA TYR A 52 -14.15 9.26 -7.68
C TYR A 52 -15.14 10.40 -7.42
N LYS A 53 -15.28 10.81 -6.15
CA LYS A 53 -16.21 11.87 -5.72
C LYS A 53 -17.64 11.75 -6.28
N GLY A 54 -18.14 10.51 -6.40
CA GLY A 54 -19.49 10.23 -6.89
C GLY A 54 -19.60 10.12 -8.42
N THR A 55 -18.59 10.53 -9.18
CA THR A 55 -18.54 10.31 -10.62
C THR A 55 -18.06 8.89 -10.91
N VAL A 56 -18.83 8.14 -11.71
CA VAL A 56 -18.48 6.78 -12.14
C VAL A 56 -18.10 6.81 -13.61
N THR A 57 -16.88 6.40 -13.93
CA THR A 57 -16.35 6.31 -15.29
C THR A 57 -16.02 4.86 -15.64
N ALA A 58 -16.19 4.50 -16.91
CA ALA A 58 -15.61 3.27 -17.42
C ALA A 58 -14.08 3.42 -17.43
N GLY A 59 -13.36 2.36 -17.05
CA GLY A 59 -11.91 2.41 -17.01
C GLY A 59 -11.31 1.22 -16.28
N GLY A 60 -10.16 0.78 -16.77
CA GLY A 60 -9.40 -0.32 -16.17
C GLY A 60 -8.24 0.17 -15.32
N LEU A 61 -7.35 -0.75 -14.98
CA LEU A 61 -6.26 -0.50 -14.05
C LEU A 61 -5.37 0.68 -14.46
N ASN A 62 -5.10 0.85 -15.76
CA ASN A 62 -4.32 1.98 -16.27
C ASN A 62 -4.98 3.33 -15.98
N ASN A 63 -6.32 3.39 -16.05
CA ASN A 63 -7.05 4.60 -15.69
C ASN A 63 -7.00 4.85 -14.18
N VAL A 64 -7.03 3.79 -13.37
CA VAL A 64 -6.83 3.90 -11.91
C VAL A 64 -5.45 4.48 -11.62
N LYS A 65 -4.40 3.93 -12.25
CA LYS A 65 -3.02 4.41 -12.12
C LYS A 65 -2.92 5.90 -12.44
N ASN A 66 -3.30 6.31 -13.65
CA ASN A 66 -3.19 7.69 -14.09
C ASN A 66 -3.99 8.65 -13.20
N LEU A 67 -5.18 8.22 -12.73
CA LEU A 67 -6.00 9.02 -11.83
C LEU A 67 -5.33 9.16 -10.46
N VAL A 68 -4.83 8.07 -9.89
CA VAL A 68 -4.16 8.07 -8.58
C VAL A 68 -2.87 8.89 -8.61
N GLU A 69 -2.10 8.81 -9.69
CA GLU A 69 -0.90 9.63 -9.91
C GLU A 69 -1.24 11.13 -9.98
N SER A 70 -2.26 11.50 -10.76
CA SER A 70 -2.68 12.91 -10.88
C SER A 70 -3.26 13.49 -9.60
N LEU A 71 -3.95 12.68 -8.81
CA LEU A 71 -4.50 13.06 -7.50
C LEU A 71 -3.44 13.05 -6.38
N GLY A 72 -2.30 12.41 -6.64
CA GLY A 72 -1.23 12.15 -5.68
C GLY A 72 -1.63 11.12 -4.63
N LEU A 73 -0.84 10.06 -4.48
CA LEU A 73 -1.01 9.11 -3.38
C LEU A 73 -0.98 9.85 -2.04
N SER A 74 -1.96 9.61 -1.17
CA SER A 74 -1.85 10.08 0.22
C SER A 74 -0.80 9.22 0.90
N GLY A 75 0.44 9.66 0.81
CA GLY A 75 1.55 9.06 1.51
C GLY A 75 2.38 10.16 2.13
N ASP A 76 2.17 10.41 3.43
CA ASP A 76 3.29 10.10 4.30
C ASP A 76 3.46 8.58 4.26
N LYS A 77 4.69 8.09 4.16
CA LYS A 77 5.03 6.67 4.29
C LYS A 77 4.87 6.20 5.74
N THR A 78 3.81 6.61 6.43
CA THR A 78 3.51 6.22 7.82
C THR A 78 2.65 4.95 7.85
N PRO A 79 2.79 4.12 8.89
CA PRO A 79 2.09 2.85 9.00
C PRO A 79 0.58 3.03 8.97
N GLN A 80 -0.14 2.05 8.40
CA GLN A 80 -1.60 2.03 8.46
C GLN A 80 -2.07 1.83 9.90
N LYS A 81 -2.73 2.84 10.48
CA LYS A 81 -3.34 2.78 11.81
C LYS A 81 -4.53 1.78 11.91
N ASN A 82 -5.03 1.25 10.79
CA ASN A 82 -6.31 0.53 10.71
C ASN A 82 -6.22 -0.98 10.39
N LYS A 83 -5.04 -1.60 10.52
CA LYS A 83 -4.90 -3.06 10.63
C LYS A 83 -4.04 -3.39 11.85
N PRO A 84 -4.60 -3.33 13.07
CA PRO A 84 -3.85 -3.65 14.29
C PRO A 84 -3.34 -5.12 14.35
N ASP A 85 -3.82 -5.99 13.45
CA ASP A 85 -3.61 -7.44 13.55
C ASP A 85 -2.53 -7.99 12.58
N GLU A 86 -1.99 -7.18 11.67
CA GLU A 86 -1.04 -7.67 10.65
C GLU A 86 0.21 -6.79 10.56
N MET A 87 1.33 -7.31 11.08
CA MET A 87 2.66 -6.73 10.90
C MET A 87 3.06 -6.81 9.41
N THR A 88 3.41 -5.68 8.79
CA THR A 88 3.89 -5.68 7.40
C THR A 88 5.36 -6.13 7.33
N LEU A 89 5.82 -6.60 6.16
CA LEU A 89 7.25 -6.92 5.94
C LEU A 89 8.15 -5.71 6.20
N ARG A 90 7.65 -4.51 5.92
CA ARG A 90 8.35 -3.25 6.21
C ARG A 90 8.48 -3.03 7.72
N ASP A 91 7.41 -3.28 8.49
CA ASP A 91 7.44 -3.16 9.95
C ASP A 91 8.37 -4.20 10.57
N TYR A 92 8.42 -5.42 10.00
CA TYR A 92 9.38 -6.45 10.39
C TYR A 92 10.83 -6.00 10.20
N PHE A 93 11.19 -5.49 9.01
CA PHE A 93 12.54 -4.99 8.75
C PHE A 93 12.88 -3.75 9.58
N ALA A 94 11.92 -2.84 9.78
CA ALA A 94 12.12 -1.70 10.66
C ALA A 94 12.34 -2.14 12.12
N GLY A 95 11.59 -3.12 12.61
CA GLY A 95 11.77 -3.69 13.95
C GLY A 95 13.15 -4.32 14.13
N LEU A 96 13.63 -5.09 13.14
CA LEU A 96 14.99 -5.63 13.14
C LEU A 96 16.06 -4.53 13.18
N ALA A 97 15.90 -3.49 12.36
CA ALA A 97 16.83 -2.38 12.30
C ALA A 97 16.88 -1.60 13.63
N ILE A 98 15.73 -1.36 14.27
CA ILE A 98 15.67 -0.73 15.60
C ILE A 98 16.39 -1.60 16.63
N THR A 99 16.12 -2.90 16.64
CA THR A 99 16.73 -3.84 17.61
C THR A 99 18.25 -3.91 17.45
N GLY A 100 18.75 -3.83 16.21
CA GLY A 100 20.20 -3.83 15.93
C GLY A 100 20.90 -2.49 16.16
N SER A 101 20.17 -1.37 16.16
CA SER A 101 20.76 -0.02 16.19
C SER A 101 20.56 0.72 17.52
N ALA A 102 19.55 0.35 18.30
CA ALA A 102 19.21 1.05 19.53
C ALA A 102 20.00 0.48 20.72
N ASN A 103 20.66 1.38 21.47
CA ASN A 103 21.27 1.02 22.75
C ASN A 103 20.26 1.34 23.86
N TRP A 104 19.71 0.31 24.49
CA TRP A 104 18.65 0.46 25.48
C TRP A 104 19.21 0.83 26.87
N PRO A 105 18.52 1.67 27.66
CA PRO A 105 17.21 2.28 27.41
C PRO A 105 17.29 3.54 26.51
N ILE A 106 16.27 3.74 25.68
CA ILE A 106 16.16 4.87 24.74
C ILE A 106 15.08 5.85 25.21
N ASN A 107 15.34 7.14 25.05
CA ASN A 107 14.33 8.19 25.29
C ASN A 107 13.42 8.39 24.06
N GLN A 108 12.36 9.19 24.22
CA GLN A 108 11.33 9.35 23.19
C GLN A 108 11.85 10.01 21.90
N ASP A 109 12.73 11.00 22.01
CA ASP A 109 13.33 11.69 20.84
C ASP A 109 14.26 10.75 20.06
N GLN A 110 15.05 9.95 20.78
CA GLN A 110 15.89 8.91 20.20
C GLN A 110 15.04 7.83 19.52
N LEU A 111 13.96 7.41 20.15
CA LEU A 111 13.05 6.41 19.58
C LEU A 111 12.45 6.89 18.26
N GLU A 112 12.03 8.16 18.16
CA GLU A 112 11.52 8.72 16.90
C GLU A 112 12.60 8.78 15.82
N LEU A 113 13.83 9.16 16.18
CA LEU A 113 14.96 9.19 15.26
C LEU A 113 15.31 7.78 14.74
N TYR A 114 15.38 6.79 15.64
CA TYR A 114 15.65 5.40 15.28
C TYR A 114 14.54 4.80 14.41
N ALA A 115 13.26 5.10 14.72
CA ALA A 115 12.14 4.67 13.90
C ALA A 115 12.25 5.22 12.48
N LYS A 116 12.54 6.52 12.31
CA LYS A 116 12.71 7.14 10.99
C LYS A 116 13.83 6.46 10.18
N GLY A 117 15.00 6.27 10.78
CA GLY A 117 16.13 5.60 10.12
C GLY A 117 15.84 4.13 9.77
N ALA A 118 15.17 3.41 10.68
CA ALA A 118 14.80 2.02 10.48
C ALA A 118 13.83 1.82 9.31
N TYR A 119 12.85 2.72 9.14
CA TYR A 119 11.96 2.67 7.98
C TYR A 119 12.66 3.00 6.66
N GLN A 120 13.72 3.83 6.67
CA GLN A 120 14.54 4.06 5.48
C GLN A 120 15.35 2.82 5.10
N ILE A 121 15.91 2.12 6.10
CA ILE A 121 16.62 0.84 5.89
C ILE A 121 15.65 -0.21 5.36
N ALA A 122 14.44 -0.30 5.92
CA ALA A 122 13.42 -1.23 5.46
C ALA A 122 13.02 -0.97 3.99
N ASP A 123 12.86 0.29 3.59
CA ASP A 123 12.59 0.67 2.20
C ASP A 123 13.73 0.20 1.27
N ALA A 124 15.00 0.43 1.64
CA ALA A 124 16.16 0.00 0.84
C ALA A 124 16.27 -1.53 0.70
N MET A 125 15.92 -2.29 1.75
CA MET A 125 15.92 -3.76 1.71
C MET A 125 14.85 -4.32 0.78
N LEU A 126 13.66 -3.69 0.76
CA LEU A 126 12.59 -4.07 -0.16
C LEU A 126 12.99 -3.77 -1.61
N GLU A 127 13.60 -2.61 -1.87
CA GLU A 127 14.12 -2.24 -3.19
C GLU A 127 15.21 -3.20 -3.68
N ALA A 128 16.18 -3.56 -2.82
CA ALA A 128 17.21 -4.54 -3.16
C ALA A 128 16.64 -5.92 -3.51
N ARG A 129 15.54 -6.32 -2.84
CA ARG A 129 14.84 -7.57 -3.13
C ARG A 129 14.15 -7.54 -4.49
N GLU A 130 13.55 -6.41 -4.87
CA GLU A 130 12.94 -6.25 -6.19
C GLU A 130 13.99 -6.34 -7.31
N ASN A 131 15.17 -5.77 -7.09
CA ASN A 131 16.29 -5.83 -8.03
C ASN A 131 16.93 -7.23 -8.15
N ASN A 132 16.81 -8.10 -7.14
CA ASN A 132 17.33 -9.47 -7.15
C ASN A 132 16.37 -10.51 -7.77
N ASN A 133 15.18 -10.11 -8.22
CA ASN A 133 14.24 -10.97 -8.95
C ASN A 133 14.31 -10.77 -10.48
N GLY A 134 15.39 -10.16 -10.98
CA GLY A 134 15.70 -10.00 -12.41
C GLY A 134 16.46 -11.17 -13.00
#